data_AF-A0A7K6SHD2-F1
#
_entry.id   AF-A0A7K6SHD2-F1
#
_cell.length_a   1.000
_cell.length_b   1.000
_cell.length_c   1.000
_cell.angle_alpha   90.00
_cell.angle_beta   90.00
_cell.angle_gamma   90.00
#
_symmetry.space_group_name_H-M   'P 1'
#
loop_
_entity.id
_entity.type
_entity.pdbx_description
1 polymer ?
#
loop_
_entity_poly.entity_id
_entity_poly.type
_entity_poly.pdbx_seq_one_letter_code
_entity_poly.pdbx_strand_id
1 'polypeptide(L)'
;ARCLPLPSSLRRVVSCTLRRTVASAVPTPALALLAAGGRLVTAARQRALAEGGRVCASDLHLLLNLLGSGSGAGEVWTPVCLPRFNPDGYFYAYAAALGEEDGGGGGGGAVTLILLSTEREGFYAAAGCRRRLEETLRAQGWLGELEAAVRDGAGYGPARPGAPELRHFLYKPLEGPEEMQQLPQ
;
A
#
# COMPACT_ATOMS: atom_id res chain seq x y z
N ALA A 1 6.54 4.31 -6.96
CA ALA A 1 5.75 4.71 -5.77
C ALA A 1 6.64 5.40 -4.74
N ARG A 2 6.19 6.49 -4.10
CA ARG A 2 6.93 7.14 -2.99
C ARG A 2 6.45 6.57 -1.65
N CYS A 3 7.36 6.25 -0.74
CA CYS A 3 7.00 5.81 0.60
C CYS A 3 6.72 7.00 1.52
N LEU A 4 5.75 6.89 2.43
CA LEU A 4 5.51 7.89 3.47
C LEU A 4 6.66 7.84 4.49
N PRO A 5 7.36 8.95 4.77
CA PRO A 5 8.45 8.94 5.75
C PRO A 5 7.90 8.79 7.17
N LEU A 6 8.25 7.69 7.84
CA LEU A 6 7.73 7.30 9.16
C LEU A 6 8.85 6.76 10.05
N PRO A 7 8.79 6.95 11.39
CA PRO A 7 9.70 6.29 12.32
C PRO A 7 9.78 4.79 12.06
N SER A 8 10.98 4.21 12.17
CA SER A 8 11.20 2.79 11.93
C SER A 8 10.39 1.90 12.88
N SER A 9 10.24 2.34 14.14
CA SER A 9 9.39 1.71 15.15
C SER A 9 7.94 1.62 14.69
N LEU A 10 7.33 2.76 14.35
CA LEU A 10 5.95 2.83 13.86
C LEU A 10 5.75 1.97 12.61
N ARG A 11 6.62 2.12 11.59
CA ARG A 11 6.53 1.32 10.36
C ARG A 11 6.61 -0.17 10.66
N ARG A 12 7.52 -0.60 11.54
CA ARG A 12 7.68 -2.02 11.89
C ARG A 12 6.42 -2.57 12.55
N VAL A 13 5.85 -1.83 13.50
CA VAL A 13 4.66 -2.24 14.22
C VAL A 13 3.44 -2.30 13.31
N VAL A 14 3.18 -1.26 12.51
CA VAL A 14 2.11 -1.24 11.50
C VAL A 14 2.27 -2.38 10.49
N SER A 15 3.49 -2.63 10.03
CA SER A 15 3.79 -3.71 9.09
C SER A 15 3.55 -5.11 9.69
N CYS A 16 3.90 -5.33 10.96
CA CYS A 16 3.58 -6.57 11.67
C CYS A 16 2.07 -6.75 11.85
N THR A 17 1.36 -5.68 12.17
CA THR A 17 -0.10 -5.71 12.34
C THR A 17 -0.79 -6.02 11.02
N LEU A 18 -0.44 -5.33 9.93
CA LEU A 18 -0.96 -5.63 8.58
C LEU A 18 -0.74 -7.10 8.23
N ARG A 19 0.48 -7.62 8.39
CA ARG A 19 0.79 -9.03 8.09
C ARG A 19 -0.08 -10.00 8.88
N ARG A 20 -0.24 -9.78 10.19
CA ARG A 20 -1.03 -10.65 11.06
C ARG A 20 -2.52 -10.63 10.67
N THR A 21 -3.07 -9.45 10.42
CA THR A 21 -4.49 -9.30 10.05
C THR A 21 -4.79 -9.91 8.68
N VAL A 22 -3.88 -9.75 7.72
CA VAL A 22 -4.01 -10.34 6.38
C VAL A 22 -3.86 -11.86 6.44
N ALA A 23 -2.93 -12.38 7.24
CA ALA A 23 -2.72 -13.83 7.39
C ALA A 23 -3.88 -14.54 8.10
N SER A 24 -4.72 -13.83 8.85
CA SER A 24 -5.93 -14.38 9.47
C SER A 24 -7.19 -14.20 8.63
N ALA A 25 -7.11 -13.48 7.50
CA ALA A 25 -8.23 -13.37 6.57
C ALA A 25 -8.39 -14.68 5.79
N VAL A 26 -9.64 -15.10 5.57
CA VAL A 26 -9.98 -16.28 4.78
C VAL A 26 -11.02 -15.86 3.74
N PRO A 27 -10.71 -15.92 2.44
CA PRO A 27 -9.40 -16.24 1.87
C PRO A 27 -8.31 -15.22 2.21
N THR A 28 -7.05 -15.66 2.18
CA THR A 28 -5.90 -14.80 2.38
C THR A 28 -5.64 -13.97 1.11
N PRO A 29 -5.55 -12.63 1.21
CA PRO A 29 -5.17 -11.79 0.08
C PRO A 29 -3.77 -12.11 -0.45
N ALA A 30 -3.63 -12.10 -1.77
CA ALA A 30 -2.35 -12.26 -2.47
C ALA A 30 -1.37 -11.13 -2.14
N LEU A 31 -1.88 -9.91 -2.05
CA LEU A 31 -1.14 -8.69 -1.73
C LEU A 31 -2.00 -7.77 -0.87
N ALA A 32 -1.38 -7.11 0.08
CA ALA A 32 -1.98 -6.06 0.88
C ALA A 32 -1.05 -4.84 0.90
N LEU A 33 -1.60 -3.67 0.60
CA LEU A 33 -0.90 -2.39 0.65
C LEU A 33 -1.62 -1.48 1.63
N LEU A 34 -0.86 -0.84 2.51
CA LEU A 34 -1.34 0.27 3.30
C LEU A 34 -0.70 1.55 2.77
N ALA A 35 -1.53 2.53 2.43
CA ALA A 35 -1.11 3.81 1.91
C ALA A 35 -1.70 4.94 2.75
N ALA A 36 -1.09 6.12 2.71
CA ALA A 36 -1.67 7.32 3.28
C ALA A 36 -1.26 8.54 2.45
N GLY A 37 -2.22 9.37 2.07
CA GLY A 37 -2.00 10.51 1.17
C GLY A 37 -1.28 10.12 -0.13
N GLY A 38 -1.70 9.04 -0.78
CA GLY A 38 -1.11 8.51 -2.02
C GLY A 38 0.31 7.93 -1.88
N ARG A 39 0.86 7.83 -0.66
CA ARG A 39 2.21 7.31 -0.39
C ARG A 39 2.16 5.97 0.31
N LEU A 40 3.09 5.07 -0.01
CA LEU A 40 3.16 3.73 0.56
C LEU A 40 3.63 3.76 2.02
N VAL A 41 2.84 3.20 2.93
CA VAL A 41 3.22 2.97 4.33
C VAL A 41 3.91 1.62 4.46
N THR A 42 3.26 0.55 4.02
CA THR A 42 3.83 -0.80 4.05
C THR A 42 3.05 -1.73 3.13
N ALA A 43 3.66 -2.87 2.82
CA ALA A 43 3.08 -3.91 1.99
C ALA A 43 3.31 -5.28 2.64
N ALA A 44 2.36 -6.19 2.45
CA ALA A 44 2.45 -7.59 2.83
C ALA A 44 1.99 -8.46 1.66
N ARG A 45 2.63 -9.61 1.44
CA ARG A 45 2.33 -10.51 0.33
C ARG A 45 2.22 -11.94 0.84
N GLN A 46 1.32 -12.72 0.28
CA GLN A 46 1.27 -14.16 0.51
C GLN A 46 2.50 -14.85 -0.09
N ARG A 47 3.15 -15.71 0.69
CA ARG A 47 4.38 -16.41 0.30
C ARG A 47 4.17 -17.38 -0.87
N ALA A 48 3.04 -18.08 -0.93
CA ALA A 48 2.74 -19.02 -2.01
C ALA A 48 2.68 -18.33 -3.39
N LEU A 49 2.27 -17.07 -3.45
CA LEU A 49 2.30 -16.31 -4.69
C LEU A 49 3.68 -15.74 -5.01
N ALA A 50 4.64 -15.76 -4.08
CA ALA A 50 5.98 -15.20 -4.25
C ALA A 50 6.81 -15.90 -5.34
N GLU A 51 6.45 -17.12 -5.70
CA GLU A 51 7.13 -17.92 -6.73
C GLU A 51 6.72 -17.53 -8.16
N GLY A 52 5.55 -16.89 -8.35
CA GLY A 52 4.99 -16.59 -9.68
C GLY A 52 5.33 -15.21 -10.28
N GLY A 53 6.04 -14.34 -9.55
CA GLY A 53 6.37 -12.99 -10.05
C GLY A 53 6.77 -12.03 -8.94
N ARG A 54 7.30 -10.85 -9.24
CA ARG A 54 7.65 -9.81 -8.25
C ARG A 54 6.72 -8.62 -8.43
N VAL A 55 6.12 -8.11 -7.34
CA VAL A 55 5.44 -6.81 -7.39
C VAL A 55 6.49 -5.75 -7.70
N CYS A 56 6.45 -5.18 -8.91
CA CYS A 56 7.41 -4.19 -9.33
C CYS A 56 6.98 -2.77 -8.87
N ALA A 57 7.90 -1.81 -8.96
CA ALA A 57 7.60 -0.43 -8.58
C ALA A 57 6.47 0.19 -9.42
N SER A 58 6.33 -0.25 -10.68
CA SER A 58 5.26 0.16 -11.59
C SER A 58 3.90 -0.36 -11.13
N ASP A 59 3.80 -1.63 -10.71
CA ASP A 59 2.55 -2.22 -10.20
C ASP A 59 2.06 -1.46 -8.96
N LEU A 60 2.98 -1.17 -8.03
CA LEU A 60 2.65 -0.35 -6.85
C LEU A 60 2.20 1.06 -7.24
N HIS A 61 2.81 1.66 -8.25
CA HIS A 61 2.40 2.98 -8.71
C HIS A 61 1.00 2.96 -9.33
N LEU A 62 0.70 1.95 -10.16
CA LEU A 62 -0.62 1.76 -10.75
C LEU A 62 -1.69 1.58 -9.66
N LEU A 63 -1.46 0.68 -8.69
CA LEU A 63 -2.41 0.43 -7.60
C LEU A 63 -2.65 1.69 -6.75
N LEU A 64 -1.60 2.43 -6.41
CA LEU A 64 -1.74 3.65 -5.63
C LEU A 64 -2.46 4.78 -6.40
N ASN A 65 -2.21 4.92 -7.70
CA ASN A 65 -2.88 5.94 -8.51
C ASN A 65 -4.35 5.58 -8.75
N LEU A 66 -4.63 4.32 -9.08
CA LEU A 66 -5.97 3.84 -9.41
C LEU A 66 -6.88 3.78 -8.18
N LEU A 67 -6.34 3.29 -7.06
CA LEU A 67 -7.14 2.93 -5.87
C LEU A 67 -6.82 3.77 -4.64
N GLY A 68 -5.67 4.47 -4.61
CA GLY A 68 -5.24 5.27 -3.46
C GLY A 68 -5.94 6.62 -3.34
N SER A 69 -6.73 7.04 -4.33
CA SER A 69 -7.57 8.25 -4.28
C SER A 69 -9.06 7.99 -4.58
N GLY A 70 -9.39 6.80 -5.08
CA GLY A 70 -10.70 6.49 -5.68
C GLY A 70 -11.79 6.02 -4.73
N SER A 71 -11.51 5.90 -3.43
CA SER A 71 -12.50 5.57 -2.41
C SER A 71 -13.10 6.89 -1.91
N GLY A 72 -13.96 7.52 -2.72
CA GLY A 72 -14.85 8.54 -2.15
C GLY A 72 -15.75 7.86 -1.13
N ALA A 73 -15.59 8.15 0.17
CA ALA A 73 -16.40 7.70 1.32
C ALA A 73 -16.82 6.21 1.38
N GLY A 74 -16.31 5.31 0.55
CA GLY A 74 -16.89 3.99 0.32
C GLY A 74 -15.90 2.95 -0.20
N GLU A 75 -16.28 1.68 -0.08
CA GLU A 75 -15.44 0.54 -0.46
C GLU A 75 -15.51 0.29 -1.97
N VAL A 76 -14.36 0.01 -2.59
CA VAL A 76 -14.23 -0.32 -4.02
C VAL A 76 -13.88 -1.80 -4.15
N TRP A 77 -14.52 -2.47 -5.12
CA TRP A 77 -14.21 -3.84 -5.52
C TRP A 77 -14.17 -3.92 -7.04
N THR A 78 -12.98 -3.99 -7.63
CA THR A 78 -12.79 -3.93 -9.08
C THR A 78 -11.77 -4.94 -9.56
N PRO A 79 -11.97 -5.58 -10.73
CA PRO A 79 -10.91 -6.35 -11.36
C PRO A 79 -9.74 -5.45 -11.76
N VAL A 80 -8.51 -5.94 -11.59
CA VAL A 80 -7.26 -5.28 -11.98
C VAL A 80 -6.31 -6.30 -12.59
N CYS A 81 -5.77 -5.99 -13.76
CA CYS A 81 -4.72 -6.76 -14.40
C CYS A 81 -3.35 -6.21 -14.00
N LEU A 82 -2.45 -7.09 -13.56
CA LEU A 82 -1.06 -6.75 -13.25
C LEU A 82 -0.15 -7.59 -14.16
N PRO A 83 0.06 -7.19 -15.42
CA PRO A 83 0.66 -8.06 -16.44
C PRO A 83 2.10 -8.50 -16.13
N ARG A 84 2.85 -7.71 -15.35
CA ARG A 84 4.20 -8.10 -14.88
C ARG A 84 4.17 -9.09 -13.70
N PHE A 85 3.04 -9.17 -13.01
CA PHE A 85 2.86 -10.00 -11.83
C PHE A 85 2.14 -11.32 -12.16
N ASN A 86 1.13 -11.25 -13.02
CA ASN A 86 0.44 -12.39 -13.60
C ASN A 86 -0.06 -12.00 -15.01
N PRO A 87 0.67 -12.37 -16.08
CA PRO A 87 0.25 -12.05 -17.45
C PRO A 87 -1.00 -12.80 -17.90
N ASP A 88 -1.29 -13.94 -17.27
CA ASP A 88 -2.36 -14.87 -17.69
C ASP A 88 -3.65 -14.69 -16.88
N GLY A 89 -3.74 -13.66 -16.03
CA GLY A 89 -4.88 -13.48 -15.14
C GLY A 89 -5.08 -12.06 -14.62
N TYR A 90 -6.13 -11.91 -13.82
CA TYR A 90 -6.49 -10.68 -13.15
C TYR A 90 -6.78 -10.94 -11.67
N PHE A 91 -6.68 -9.89 -10.87
CA PHE A 91 -7.02 -9.90 -9.45
C PHE A 91 -8.30 -9.11 -9.23
N TYR A 92 -8.98 -9.37 -8.12
CA TYR A 92 -9.98 -8.47 -7.59
C TYR A 92 -9.33 -7.58 -6.53
N ALA A 93 -9.31 -6.29 -6.79
CA ALA A 93 -8.76 -5.30 -5.90
C ALA A 93 -9.86 -4.70 -5.02
N TYR A 94 -9.70 -4.88 -3.72
CA TYR A 94 -10.46 -4.18 -2.70
C TYR A 94 -9.70 -2.91 -2.31
N ALA A 95 -10.38 -1.77 -2.23
CA ALA A 95 -9.81 -0.54 -1.71
C ALA A 95 -10.79 0.23 -0.83
N ALA A 96 -10.31 0.71 0.31
CA ALA A 96 -11.14 1.48 1.23
C ALA A 96 -10.30 2.40 2.11
N ALA A 97 -10.83 3.58 2.40
CA ALA A 97 -10.32 4.45 3.45
C ALA A 97 -10.49 3.83 4.84
N LEU A 98 -9.56 4.13 5.74
CA LEU A 98 -9.61 3.85 7.17
C LEU A 98 -9.77 5.20 7.88
N GLY A 99 -10.62 5.29 8.90
CA GLY A 99 -10.78 6.51 9.68
C GLY A 99 -12.01 7.36 9.33
N GLU A 100 -12.62 7.19 8.16
CA GLU A 100 -13.84 7.91 7.78
C GLU A 100 -15.08 7.21 8.34
N GLU A 101 -15.61 7.67 9.48
CA GLU A 101 -16.91 7.17 9.99
C GLU A 101 -18.11 8.02 9.55
N ASP A 102 -17.94 9.27 9.09
CA ASP A 102 -19.08 10.13 8.74
C ASP A 102 -18.74 11.12 7.63
N GLY A 103 -19.24 10.87 6.41
CA GLY A 103 -19.67 11.85 5.39
C GLY A 103 -18.81 13.08 5.03
N GLY A 104 -17.63 13.27 5.60
CA GLY A 104 -16.76 14.42 5.44
C GLY A 104 -15.77 14.19 4.32
N GLY A 105 -16.15 14.64 3.13
CA GLY A 105 -15.39 14.39 1.90
C GLY A 105 -13.91 14.81 1.96
N GLY A 106 -13.08 13.95 1.37
CA GLY A 106 -12.06 14.39 0.41
C GLY A 106 -10.89 15.18 0.99
N GLY A 107 -10.47 14.90 2.23
CA GLY A 107 -9.17 15.34 2.70
C GLY A 107 -8.07 14.47 2.08
N GLY A 108 -7.13 15.06 1.34
CA GLY A 108 -5.98 14.38 0.71
C GLY A 108 -4.98 13.68 1.68
N GLY A 109 -5.41 13.42 2.92
CA GLY A 109 -4.67 12.77 3.99
C GLY A 109 -5.17 11.37 4.36
N ALA A 110 -6.19 10.82 3.69
CA ALA A 110 -6.78 9.53 4.05
C ALA A 110 -5.77 8.38 4.04
N VAL A 111 -5.90 7.49 5.03
CA VAL A 111 -5.20 6.20 5.09
C VAL A 111 -6.03 5.18 4.31
N THR A 112 -5.44 4.50 3.34
CA THR A 112 -6.15 3.58 2.44
C THR A 112 -5.56 2.18 2.56
N LEU A 113 -6.43 1.19 2.71
CA LEU A 113 -6.10 -0.22 2.59
C LEU A 113 -6.45 -0.71 1.18
N ILE A 114 -5.49 -1.35 0.50
CA ILE A 114 -5.69 -2.02 -0.78
C ILE A 114 -5.37 -3.50 -0.60
N LEU A 115 -6.28 -4.40 -0.98
CA LEU A 115 -6.09 -5.85 -0.93
C LEU A 115 -6.30 -6.44 -2.34
N LEU A 116 -5.44 -7.35 -2.76
CA LEU A 116 -5.63 -8.11 -4.00
C LEU A 116 -6.04 -9.54 -3.66
N SER A 117 -7.17 -9.97 -4.20
CA SER A 117 -7.69 -11.33 -4.10
C SER A 117 -7.71 -11.99 -5.47
N THR A 118 -7.57 -13.31 -5.50
CA THR A 118 -7.87 -14.13 -6.69
C THR A 118 -9.31 -14.63 -6.70
N GLU A 119 -10.05 -14.46 -5.61
CA GLU A 119 -11.44 -14.89 -5.47
C GLU A 119 -12.41 -13.75 -5.80
N ARG A 120 -13.32 -14.00 -6.75
CA ARG A 120 -14.33 -13.03 -7.21
C ARG A 120 -15.31 -12.64 -6.11
N GLU A 121 -15.69 -13.59 -5.27
CA GLU A 121 -16.64 -13.43 -4.17
C GLU A 121 -15.96 -13.01 -2.85
N GLY A 122 -14.67 -12.65 -2.90
CA GLY A 122 -13.85 -12.32 -1.72
C GLY A 122 -14.13 -10.96 -1.05
N PHE A 123 -15.10 -10.19 -1.52
CA PHE A 123 -15.41 -8.84 -1.03
C PHE A 123 -15.62 -8.79 0.49
N TYR A 124 -16.48 -9.66 1.03
CA TYR A 124 -16.81 -9.64 2.46
C TYR A 124 -15.63 -10.04 3.36
N ALA A 125 -14.78 -10.95 2.88
CA ALA A 125 -13.54 -11.29 3.58
C ALA A 125 -12.58 -10.10 3.62
N ALA A 126 -12.46 -9.36 2.52
CA ALA A 126 -11.66 -8.14 2.42
C ALA A 126 -12.20 -7.03 3.34
N ALA A 127 -13.52 -6.78 3.33
CA ALA A 127 -14.17 -5.82 4.23
C ALA A 127 -14.03 -6.22 5.72
N GLY A 128 -14.12 -7.51 6.04
CA GLY A 128 -13.82 -8.03 7.37
C GLY A 128 -12.36 -7.80 7.78
N CYS A 129 -11.42 -8.00 6.85
CA CYS A 129 -10.00 -7.71 7.06
C CYS A 129 -9.75 -6.21 7.31
N ARG A 130 -10.43 -5.32 6.55
CA ARG A 130 -10.41 -3.87 6.77
C ARG A 130 -10.81 -3.54 8.21
N ARG A 131 -12.00 -3.97 8.63
CA ARG A 131 -12.55 -3.64 9.96
C ARG A 131 -11.60 -4.04 11.08
N ARG A 132 -11.09 -5.28 11.07
CA ARG A 132 -10.11 -5.75 12.08
C ARG A 132 -8.83 -4.93 12.10
N LEU A 133 -8.32 -4.55 10.92
CA LEU A 133 -7.12 -3.73 10.82
C LEU A 133 -7.39 -2.35 11.41
N GLU A 134 -8.49 -1.72 10.99
CA GLU A 134 -8.91 -0.38 11.41
C GLU A 134 -9.12 -0.28 12.92
N GLU A 135 -9.85 -1.23 13.51
CA GLU A 135 -10.04 -1.34 14.96
C GLU A 135 -8.70 -1.40 15.69
N THR A 136 -7.77 -2.22 15.21
CA THR A 136 -6.45 -2.35 15.82
C THR A 136 -5.63 -1.06 15.68
N LEU A 137 -5.65 -0.41 14.51
CA LEU A 137 -4.91 0.83 14.27
C LEU A 137 -5.49 1.99 15.10
N ARG A 138 -6.81 2.07 15.26
CA ARG A 138 -7.49 3.06 16.11
C ARG A 138 -7.19 2.83 17.59
N ALA A 139 -7.36 1.60 18.08
CA ALA A 139 -7.14 1.28 19.49
C ALA A 139 -5.71 1.59 19.96
N GLN A 140 -4.75 1.53 19.05
CA GLN A 140 -3.33 1.81 19.34
C GLN A 140 -2.92 3.26 19.02
N GLY A 141 -3.81 4.09 18.48
CA GLY A 141 -3.52 5.48 18.08
C GLY A 141 -2.66 5.63 16.81
N TRP A 142 -2.24 4.53 16.18
CA TRP A 142 -1.38 4.56 15.00
C TRP A 142 -2.05 5.17 13.77
N LEU A 143 -3.40 5.09 13.68
CA LEU A 143 -4.12 5.72 12.59
C LEU A 143 -3.92 7.25 12.59
N GLY A 144 -4.04 7.88 13.75
CA GLY A 144 -3.78 9.32 13.90
C GLY A 144 -2.33 9.70 13.65
N GLU A 145 -1.36 8.86 14.04
CA GLU A 145 0.06 9.07 13.70
C GLU A 145 0.32 9.03 12.19
N LEU A 146 -0.36 8.14 11.45
CA LEU A 146 -0.25 8.07 9.99
C LEU A 146 -0.85 9.31 9.32
N GLU A 147 -2.02 9.76 9.77
CA GLU A 147 -2.66 10.98 9.27
C GLU A 147 -1.83 12.23 9.57
N ALA A 148 -1.27 12.33 10.79
CA ALA A 148 -0.36 13.41 11.16
C ALA A 148 0.89 13.41 10.27
N ALA A 149 1.50 12.25 10.02
CA ALA A 149 2.65 12.14 9.13
C ALA A 149 2.35 12.57 7.68
N VAL A 150 1.10 12.43 7.23
CA VAL A 150 0.68 12.97 5.93
C VAL A 150 0.59 14.50 5.98
N ARG A 151 -0.07 15.06 7.00
CA ARG A 151 -0.30 16.51 7.18
C ARG A 151 0.99 17.29 7.40
N ASP A 152 1.89 16.77 8.24
CA ASP A 152 3.17 17.38 8.58
C ASP A 152 4.16 17.35 7.39
N GLY A 153 3.73 16.79 6.25
CA GLY A 153 4.47 16.82 5.01
C GLY A 153 5.81 16.10 5.15
N ALA A 154 5.85 15.00 5.93
CA ALA A 154 7.07 14.35 6.39
C ALA A 154 8.11 14.29 5.26
N GLY A 155 9.03 15.25 5.27
CA GLY A 155 10.08 15.36 4.30
C GLY A 155 11.08 14.24 4.56
N TYR A 156 11.64 13.68 3.49
CA TYR A 156 12.93 13.03 3.59
C TYR A 156 13.96 14.13 3.84
N GLY A 157 14.06 14.62 5.08
CA GLY A 157 15.07 15.57 5.48
C GLY A 157 16.45 14.90 5.54
N PRO A 158 17.52 15.60 5.17
CA PRO A 158 18.89 15.06 5.14
C PRO A 158 19.38 14.55 6.51
N ALA A 159 18.71 14.89 7.61
CA ALA A 159 19.06 14.44 8.96
C ALA A 159 18.83 12.93 9.22
N ARG A 160 18.07 12.23 8.35
CA ARG A 160 17.56 10.89 8.67
C ARG A 160 18.50 9.70 8.40
N PRO A 161 19.45 9.73 7.45
CA PRO A 161 20.44 8.65 7.28
C PRO A 161 21.60 8.72 8.29
N GLY A 162 21.57 9.63 9.27
CA GLY A 162 22.79 9.99 10.02
C GLY A 162 23.81 10.74 9.16
N ALA A 163 23.39 11.22 7.98
CA ALA A 163 24.20 11.93 7.00
C ALA A 163 23.58 13.31 6.73
N PRO A 164 23.71 14.27 7.65
CA PRO A 164 23.04 15.58 7.58
C PRO A 164 23.38 16.41 6.34
N GLU A 165 24.42 16.05 5.59
CA GLU A 165 24.81 16.71 4.33
C GLU A 165 24.24 16.03 3.07
N LEU A 166 23.55 14.88 3.21
CA LEU A 166 23.03 14.13 2.07
C LEU A 166 21.80 14.80 1.47
N ARG A 167 22.01 15.65 0.46
CA ARG A 167 20.93 16.37 -0.25
C ARG A 167 20.28 15.56 -1.38
N HIS A 168 21.01 14.61 -1.96
CA HIS A 168 20.53 13.78 -3.06
C HIS A 168 21.08 12.37 -2.94
N PHE A 169 20.27 11.37 -3.27
CA PHE A 169 20.71 9.98 -3.43
C PHE A 169 19.92 9.33 -4.56
N LEU A 170 20.57 8.46 -5.32
CA LEU A 170 19.94 7.66 -6.35
C LEU A 170 19.90 6.21 -5.84
N TYR A 171 18.71 5.64 -5.71
CA TYR A 171 18.58 4.22 -5.42
C TYR A 171 18.67 3.44 -6.72
N LYS A 172 19.79 2.73 -6.93
CA LYS A 172 19.92 1.76 -8.01
C LYS A 172 19.36 0.42 -7.51
N PRO A 173 18.31 -0.14 -8.13
CA PRO A 173 17.89 -1.49 -7.81
C PRO A 173 19.05 -2.46 -8.09
N LEU A 174 19.37 -3.29 -7.11
CA LEU A 174 20.23 -4.46 -7.32
C LEU A 174 19.39 -5.43 -8.17
N GLU A 175 19.53 -5.41 -9.50
CA GLU A 175 19.44 -6.53 -10.46
C GLU A 175 19.40 -6.02 -11.93
N GLY A 176 20.36 -6.47 -12.75
CA GLY A 176 20.30 -6.61 -14.22
C GLY A 176 20.37 -5.35 -15.11
N PRO A 177 20.90 -5.43 -16.36
CA PRO A 177 20.78 -4.36 -17.33
C PRO A 177 19.30 -4.22 -17.70
N GLU A 178 18.68 -3.12 -17.28
CA GLU A 178 17.48 -2.64 -17.94
C GLU A 178 17.93 -2.21 -19.34
N GLU A 179 17.75 -3.07 -20.34
CA GLU A 179 17.76 -2.66 -21.75
C GLU A 179 16.65 -1.62 -21.91
N MET A 180 17.02 -0.36 -21.70
CA MET A 180 16.27 0.78 -22.16
C MET A 180 16.23 0.67 -23.68
N GLN A 181 15.16 0.07 -24.21
CA GLN A 181 14.90 0.08 -25.65
C GLN A 181 14.92 1.54 -26.10
N GLN A 182 15.96 1.89 -26.87
CA GLN A 182 16.10 3.21 -27.45
C GLN A 182 14.93 3.44 -28.40
N LEU A 183 14.35 4.64 -28.34
CA LEU A 183 13.37 5.08 -29.33
C LEU A 183 14.04 5.01 -30.72
N PRO A 184 13.39 4.39 -31.72
CA PRO A 184 13.90 4.45 -33.08
C PRO A 184 13.97 5.92 -33.53
N GLN A 185 15.11 6.29 -34.11
CA GLN A 185 15.31 7.57 -34.80
C GLN A 185 14.60 7.54 -36.16
#